data_AF-A0A971G3A6-F1
#
_entry.id   AF-A0A971G3A6-F1
#
_cell.length_a   1.000
_cell.length_b   1.000
_cell.length_c   1.000
_cell.angle_alpha   90.00
_cell.angle_beta   90.00
_cell.angle_gamma   90.00
#
_symmetry.space_group_name_H-M   'P 1'
#
loop_
_entity.id
_entity.type
_entity.pdbx_description
1 polymer ?
#
loop_
_entity_poly.entity_id
_entity_poly.type
_entity_poly.pdbx_seq_one_letter_code
_entity_poly.pdbx_strand_id
1 'polypeptide(L)'
;MTAKLTPSRQARRAGALLLLLCGLLALDLFGAPPGGAQDAPGGDEPAQDADAPRFRGTLEDKKGTRTRSDDEPVAGVVIIARDASGEQVAETTSAEDGSWELVLPGPGTFTAEIDADTLPSGLALTERDPRPVTVNAGESKIQIFELGARTRNQVTTFDRILQLSFAGVRFGLIIAITSVGLSLIFGTTGLTNFAHAEMVTFGGIVAWYVNVSWGMNFILATLIAVVAGAIAAGLLEIGIWRRLRNRGMGLVAMMVVSIGLSIFFRYLFLFFFGGRSRPYSAFQNQ
;
A
#
# COMPACT_ATOMS: atom_id res chain seq x y z
N MET A 1 31.13 48.98 -12.45
CA MET A 1 31.04 48.73 -10.99
C MET A 1 30.03 47.62 -10.74
N THR A 2 30.51 46.39 -10.50
CA THR A 2 29.69 45.19 -10.24
C THR A 2 29.34 45.11 -8.76
N ALA A 3 28.15 45.59 -8.37
CA ALA A 3 27.67 45.45 -7.01
C ALA A 3 27.35 43.97 -6.71
N LYS A 4 28.20 43.32 -5.90
CA LYS A 4 27.92 42.00 -5.31
C LYS A 4 26.70 42.12 -4.38
N LEU A 5 25.53 41.74 -4.87
CA LEU A 5 24.29 41.69 -4.09
C LEU A 5 24.32 40.48 -3.15
N THR A 6 24.79 40.69 -1.92
CA THR A 6 24.68 39.72 -0.82
C THR A 6 23.22 39.31 -0.57
N PRO A 7 22.90 38.01 -0.45
CA PRO A 7 21.55 37.55 -0.14
C PRO A 7 21.11 38.05 1.24
N SER A 8 19.88 38.56 1.36
CA SER A 8 19.37 39.11 2.64
C SER A 8 19.08 37.98 3.64
N ARG A 9 19.32 38.23 4.93
CA ARG A 9 19.23 37.24 6.02
C ARG A 9 17.87 36.52 6.08
N GLN A 10 16.77 37.17 5.68
CA GLN A 10 15.43 36.58 5.65
C GLN A 10 15.27 35.44 4.62
N ALA A 11 15.89 35.53 3.44
CA ALA A 11 15.75 34.51 2.40
C ALA A 11 16.48 33.21 2.77
N ARG A 12 17.64 33.33 3.43
CA ARG A 12 18.35 32.18 4.00
C ARG A 12 17.54 31.51 5.11
N ARG A 13 16.86 32.30 5.94
CA ARG A 13 16.01 31.78 7.03
C ARG A 13 14.77 31.07 6.49
N ALA A 14 14.08 31.60 5.48
CA ALA A 14 12.87 30.98 4.94
C ALA A 14 13.13 29.61 4.28
N GLY A 15 14.17 29.50 3.46
CA GLY A 15 14.57 28.21 2.86
C GLY A 15 15.07 27.20 3.89
N ALA A 16 15.84 27.66 4.88
CA ALA A 16 16.28 26.81 5.99
C ALA A 16 15.10 26.33 6.85
N LEU A 17 14.04 27.13 7.02
CA LEU A 17 12.88 26.78 7.82
C LEU A 17 12.02 25.71 7.14
N LEU A 18 11.86 25.77 5.82
CA LEU A 18 11.16 24.73 5.06
C LEU A 18 11.95 23.41 5.07
N LEU A 19 13.28 23.48 4.89
CA LEU A 19 14.16 22.31 4.99
C LEU A 19 14.20 21.74 6.41
N LEU A 20 14.15 22.59 7.44
CA LEU A 20 13.99 22.18 8.83
C LEU A 20 12.63 21.55 9.07
N LEU A 21 11.55 22.04 8.45
CA LEU A 21 10.21 21.47 8.63
C LEU A 21 10.13 20.07 7.99
N CYS A 22 10.65 19.92 6.77
CA CYS A 22 10.80 18.61 6.13
C CYS A 22 11.77 17.70 6.91
N GLY A 23 12.87 18.25 7.42
CA GLY A 23 13.86 17.53 8.20
C GLY A 23 13.35 17.06 9.55
N LEU A 24 12.55 17.88 10.26
CA LEU A 24 11.91 17.53 11.53
C LEU A 24 10.85 16.45 11.33
N LEU A 25 10.00 16.58 10.29
CA LEU A 25 9.06 15.52 9.89
C LEU A 25 9.77 14.20 9.55
N ALA A 26 10.99 14.27 9.01
CA ALA A 26 11.77 13.08 8.68
C ALA A 26 12.57 12.52 9.87
N LEU A 27 13.04 13.35 10.79
CA LEU A 27 13.89 12.96 11.92
C LEU A 27 13.12 12.12 12.95
N ASP A 28 11.87 12.49 13.20
CA ASP A 28 10.95 11.69 14.03
C ASP A 28 10.66 10.31 13.42
N LEU A 29 10.74 10.18 12.08
CA LEU A 29 10.56 8.89 11.39
C LEU A 29 11.77 7.96 11.55
N PHE A 30 12.97 8.52 11.77
CA PHE A 30 14.20 7.75 12.05
C PHE A 30 14.26 7.25 13.50
N GLY A 31 13.38 7.72 14.38
CA GLY A 31 13.22 7.20 15.75
C GLY A 31 12.19 6.06 15.87
N ALA A 32 11.44 5.76 14.81
CA ALA A 32 10.56 4.60 14.79
C ALA A 32 11.40 3.34 14.57
N PRO A 33 11.28 2.30 15.42
CA PRO A 33 11.98 1.04 15.17
C PRO A 33 11.62 0.56 13.75
N PRO A 34 12.58 0.00 12.99
CA PRO A 34 12.24 -0.65 11.73
C PRO A 34 11.11 -1.61 12.05
N GLY A 35 9.96 -1.43 11.39
CA GLY A 35 8.77 -2.24 11.62
C GLY A 35 9.20 -3.69 11.66
N GLY A 36 9.18 -4.26 12.87
CA GLY A 36 9.65 -5.60 13.12
C GLY A 36 8.90 -6.52 12.20
N ALA A 37 9.63 -7.43 11.56
CA ALA A 37 9.03 -8.68 11.14
C ALA A 37 8.17 -9.16 12.31
N GLN A 38 6.88 -9.40 12.06
CA GLN A 38 6.06 -10.11 13.02
C GLN A 38 6.67 -11.49 13.15
N ASP A 39 7.49 -11.68 14.19
CA ASP A 39 7.76 -12.99 14.74
C ASP A 39 6.39 -13.55 15.14
N ALA A 40 5.93 -14.51 14.33
CA ALA A 40 4.79 -15.34 14.70
C ALA A 40 5.12 -16.03 16.03
N PRO A 41 4.15 -16.21 16.94
CA PRO A 41 4.40 -16.92 18.19
C PRO A 41 4.88 -18.32 17.86
N GLY A 42 6.09 -18.65 18.28
CA GLY A 42 6.59 -20.02 18.30
C GLY A 42 5.69 -20.84 19.23
N GLY A 43 4.77 -21.59 18.62
CA GLY A 43 4.17 -22.75 19.26
C GLY A 43 5.20 -23.87 19.23
N ASP A 44 5.44 -24.47 20.39
CA ASP A 44 6.28 -25.66 20.54
C ASP A 44 5.69 -26.83 19.73
N GLU A 45 6.06 -26.96 18.46
CA GLU A 45 5.82 -28.17 17.66
C GLU A 45 7.02 -29.13 17.84
N PRO A 46 6.78 -30.41 18.19
CA PRO A 46 7.84 -31.38 18.43
C PRO A 46 8.63 -31.64 17.13
N ALA A 47 9.96 -31.55 17.24
CA ALA A 47 10.90 -31.83 16.17
C ALA A 47 10.73 -33.26 15.63
N GLN A 48 10.13 -33.39 14.44
CA GLN A 48 10.16 -34.59 13.62
C GLN A 48 10.49 -34.19 12.18
N ASP A 49 11.64 -34.68 11.70
CA ASP A 49 12.18 -34.66 10.32
C ASP A 49 12.09 -33.34 9.53
N ALA A 50 13.15 -32.54 9.65
CA ALA A 50 13.32 -31.22 9.03
C ALA A 50 13.66 -31.22 7.52
N ASP A 51 13.77 -32.38 6.87
CA ASP A 51 14.27 -32.50 5.48
C ASP A 51 13.21 -33.02 4.49
N ALA A 52 12.01 -33.37 4.97
CA ALA A 52 10.91 -33.84 4.13
C ALA A 52 10.08 -32.65 3.59
N PRO A 53 9.79 -32.58 2.28
CA PRO A 53 8.90 -31.54 1.74
C PRO A 53 7.47 -31.71 2.28
N ARG A 54 6.77 -30.58 2.52
CA ARG A 54 5.44 -30.58 3.16
C ARG A 54 4.46 -29.70 2.40
N PHE A 55 3.25 -30.21 2.17
CA PHE A 55 2.10 -29.37 1.86
C PHE A 55 1.42 -28.95 3.16
N ARG A 56 1.08 -27.67 3.27
CA ARG A 56 0.26 -27.15 4.35
C ARG A 56 -0.90 -26.36 3.78
N GLY A 57 -2.04 -26.40 4.45
CA GLY A 57 -3.15 -25.52 4.12
C GLY A 57 -4.16 -25.46 5.24
N THR A 58 -5.19 -24.65 5.01
CA THR A 58 -6.36 -24.59 5.85
C THR A 58 -7.58 -24.78 4.94
N LEU A 59 -8.53 -25.58 5.39
CA LEU A 59 -9.83 -25.77 4.77
C LEU A 59 -10.82 -24.87 5.49
N GLU A 60 -11.33 -23.89 4.76
CA GLU A 60 -12.32 -22.94 5.23
C GLU A 60 -13.54 -23.05 4.30
N ASP A 61 -14.74 -23.19 4.87
CA ASP A 61 -16.01 -23.05 4.17
C ASP A 61 -16.26 -21.57 3.94
N LYS A 62 -16.14 -21.14 2.67
CA LYS A 62 -16.34 -19.76 2.30
C LYS A 62 -17.81 -19.50 2.04
N LYS A 63 -18.49 -18.89 3.01
CA LYS A 63 -19.91 -18.47 2.93
C LYS A 63 -20.20 -17.34 1.92
N GLY A 64 -19.30 -17.09 0.96
CA GLY A 64 -19.53 -16.21 -0.19
C GLY A 64 -19.40 -14.71 0.08
N THR A 65 -19.10 -14.28 1.29
CA THR A 65 -18.77 -12.88 1.60
C THR A 65 -17.28 -12.62 1.34
N ARG A 66 -16.93 -11.36 0.99
CA ARG A 66 -15.52 -10.94 0.79
C ARG A 66 -14.77 -10.75 2.11
N THR A 67 -15.42 -11.03 3.23
CA THR A 67 -14.94 -10.76 4.57
C THR A 67 -14.54 -12.08 5.21
N ARG A 68 -13.28 -12.19 5.64
CA ARG A 68 -12.70 -13.37 6.30
C ARG A 68 -13.37 -13.72 7.65
N SER A 69 -14.30 -12.90 8.13
CA SER A 69 -14.98 -13.08 9.42
C SER A 69 -16.02 -14.19 9.42
N ASP A 70 -16.50 -14.60 8.25
CA ASP A 70 -17.64 -15.51 8.12
C ASP A 70 -17.22 -16.92 7.65
N ASP A 71 -15.92 -17.15 7.49
CA ASP A 71 -15.34 -18.40 7.03
C ASP A 71 -15.28 -19.40 8.21
N GLU A 72 -15.86 -20.59 8.06
CA GLU A 72 -15.87 -21.64 9.11
C GLU A 72 -14.84 -22.74 8.80
N PRO A 73 -14.00 -23.18 9.76
CA PRO A 73 -13.03 -24.24 9.52
C PRO A 73 -13.73 -25.58 9.22
N VAL A 74 -13.21 -26.32 8.25
CA VAL A 74 -13.78 -27.63 7.84
C VAL A 74 -12.85 -28.77 8.25
N ALA A 75 -13.29 -29.53 9.26
CA ALA A 75 -12.58 -30.66 9.81
C ALA A 75 -13.00 -31.99 9.17
N GLY A 76 -12.12 -33.00 9.22
CA GLY A 76 -12.43 -34.38 8.82
C GLY A 76 -12.40 -34.65 7.32
N VAL A 77 -11.83 -33.74 6.52
CA VAL A 77 -11.70 -33.91 5.07
C VAL A 77 -10.37 -34.58 4.76
N VAL A 78 -10.38 -35.59 3.89
CA VAL A 78 -9.17 -36.30 3.47
C VAL A 78 -8.52 -35.58 2.30
N ILE A 79 -7.22 -35.32 2.43
CA ILE A 79 -6.36 -34.72 1.41
C ILE A 79 -5.32 -35.76 0.98
N ILE A 80 -5.31 -36.05 -0.32
CA ILE A 80 -4.44 -37.05 -0.95
C ILE A 80 -3.39 -36.31 -1.80
N ALA A 81 -2.11 -36.59 -1.61
CA ALA A 81 -1.09 -36.22 -2.59
C ALA A 81 -0.95 -37.33 -3.63
N ARG A 82 -1.05 -36.95 -4.91
CA ARG A 82 -0.69 -37.78 -6.05
C ARG A 82 0.60 -37.30 -6.68
N ASP A 83 1.41 -38.21 -7.19
CA ASP A 83 2.60 -37.87 -7.97
C ASP A 83 2.27 -37.50 -9.44
N ALA A 84 3.29 -37.21 -10.24
CA ALA A 84 3.13 -36.89 -11.66
C ALA A 84 2.54 -38.02 -12.52
N SER A 85 2.49 -39.26 -12.00
CA SER A 85 1.88 -40.42 -12.65
C SER A 85 0.43 -40.66 -12.24
N GLY A 86 -0.07 -39.92 -11.23
CA GLY A 86 -1.40 -40.05 -10.66
C GLY A 86 -1.48 -41.07 -9.50
N GLU A 87 -0.36 -41.64 -9.08
CA GLU A 87 -0.30 -42.59 -7.97
C GLU A 87 -0.39 -41.87 -6.63
N GLN A 88 -1.18 -42.42 -5.70
CA GLN A 88 -1.32 -41.88 -4.35
C GLN A 88 -0.03 -42.15 -3.55
N VAL A 89 0.60 -41.07 -3.08
CA VAL A 89 1.89 -41.15 -2.36
C VAL A 89 1.80 -40.79 -0.89
N ALA A 90 0.79 -40.01 -0.50
CA ALA A 90 0.55 -39.64 0.90
C ALA A 90 -0.91 -39.21 1.10
N GLU A 91 -1.40 -39.36 2.33
CA GLU A 91 -2.77 -38.99 2.73
C GLU A 91 -2.74 -38.34 4.11
N THR A 92 -3.56 -37.32 4.32
CA THR A 92 -3.76 -36.67 5.62
C THR A 92 -5.23 -36.26 5.78
N THR A 93 -5.65 -35.97 7.00
CA THR A 93 -7.02 -35.52 7.32
C THR A 93 -6.96 -34.16 7.98
N SER A 94 -7.87 -33.25 7.60
CA SER A 94 -7.93 -31.93 8.23
C SER A 94 -8.34 -32.00 9.71
N ALA A 95 -7.66 -31.23 10.55
CA ALA A 95 -7.91 -31.10 11.98
C ALA A 95 -9.16 -30.24 12.27
N GLU A 96 -9.55 -30.16 13.54
CA GLU A 96 -10.75 -29.43 14.01
C GLU A 96 -10.72 -27.92 13.68
N ASP A 97 -9.51 -27.35 13.56
CA ASP A 97 -9.28 -25.96 13.15
C ASP A 97 -9.19 -25.77 11.62
N GLY A 98 -9.49 -26.83 10.84
CA GLY A 98 -9.40 -26.85 9.38
C GLY A 98 -7.97 -26.94 8.85
N SER A 99 -6.94 -26.95 9.72
CA SER A 99 -5.55 -27.08 9.28
C SER A 99 -5.26 -28.50 8.79
N TRP A 100 -4.42 -28.61 7.77
CA TRP A 100 -3.91 -29.89 7.32
C TRP A 100 -2.45 -29.74 6.93
N GLU A 101 -1.70 -30.80 7.22
CA GLU A 101 -0.28 -30.90 6.89
C GLU A 101 -0.02 -32.29 6.33
N LEU A 102 0.63 -32.32 5.17
CA LEU A 102 0.93 -33.53 4.44
C LEU A 102 2.43 -33.60 4.18
N VAL A 103 3.09 -34.58 4.79
CA VAL A 103 4.51 -34.85 4.60
C VAL A 103 4.68 -35.70 3.33
N LEU A 104 5.47 -35.21 2.38
CA LEU A 104 5.72 -35.88 1.10
C LEU A 104 6.97 -36.78 1.20
N PRO A 105 7.00 -37.93 0.48
CA PRO A 105 8.07 -38.91 0.60
C PRO A 105 9.42 -38.46 0.00
N GLY A 106 9.47 -37.37 -0.76
CA GLY A 106 10.69 -36.82 -1.34
C GLY A 106 10.41 -35.62 -2.25
N PRO A 107 11.44 -34.93 -2.79
CA PRO A 107 11.26 -33.83 -3.74
C PRO A 107 10.70 -34.34 -5.08
N GLY A 108 9.71 -33.63 -5.64
CA GLY A 108 9.00 -34.09 -6.83
C GLY A 108 7.82 -33.20 -7.22
N THR A 109 7.18 -33.53 -8.33
CA THR A 109 5.92 -32.88 -8.73
C THR A 109 4.77 -33.66 -8.11
N PHE A 110 4.02 -32.99 -7.24
CA PHE A 110 2.87 -33.57 -6.57
C PHE A 110 1.63 -32.69 -6.75
N THR A 111 0.47 -33.34 -6.73
CA THR A 111 -0.83 -32.70 -6.81
C THR A 111 -1.60 -33.08 -5.56
N ALA A 112 -1.97 -32.09 -4.74
CA ALA A 112 -2.86 -32.31 -3.61
C ALA A 112 -4.32 -32.26 -4.11
N GLU A 113 -5.05 -33.33 -3.84
CA GLU A 113 -6.46 -33.52 -4.19
C GLU A 113 -7.27 -33.75 -2.92
N ILE A 114 -8.49 -33.23 -2.86
CA ILE A 114 -9.42 -33.53 -1.78
C ILE A 114 -10.29 -34.71 -2.22
N ASP A 115 -10.46 -35.70 -1.35
CA ASP A 115 -11.43 -36.77 -1.58
C ASP A 115 -12.86 -36.23 -1.36
N ALA A 116 -13.61 -36.16 -2.46
CA ALA A 116 -14.97 -35.61 -2.47
C ALA A 116 -15.96 -36.45 -1.64
N ASP A 117 -15.68 -37.73 -1.39
CA ASP A 117 -16.56 -38.62 -0.62
C ASP A 117 -16.44 -38.40 0.89
N THR A 118 -15.37 -37.71 1.33
CA THR A 118 -15.12 -37.38 2.74
C THR A 118 -15.63 -36.00 3.13
N LEU A 119 -16.24 -35.28 2.19
CA LEU A 119 -16.82 -33.96 2.44
C LEU A 119 -18.11 -34.07 3.27
N PRO A 120 -18.27 -33.25 4.34
CA PRO A 120 -19.54 -33.12 5.06
C PRO A 120 -20.69 -32.75 4.12
N SER A 121 -21.87 -33.33 4.36
CA SER A 121 -23.04 -33.15 3.50
C SER A 121 -23.40 -31.67 3.30
N GLY A 122 -23.33 -31.19 2.05
CA GLY A 122 -23.65 -29.80 1.68
C GLY A 122 -22.47 -28.99 1.13
N LEU A 123 -21.24 -29.52 1.21
CA LEU A 123 -20.04 -28.89 0.65
C LEU A 123 -19.68 -29.55 -0.69
N ALA A 124 -19.50 -28.72 -1.73
CA ALA A 124 -18.96 -29.14 -3.01
C ALA A 124 -17.65 -28.39 -3.28
N LEU A 125 -16.69 -29.08 -3.89
CA LEU A 125 -15.48 -28.44 -4.39
C LEU A 125 -15.86 -27.42 -5.46
N THR A 126 -15.40 -26.17 -5.33
CA THR A 126 -15.47 -25.23 -6.45
C THR A 126 -14.51 -25.74 -7.52
N GLU A 127 -15.05 -26.36 -8.57
CA GLU A 127 -14.34 -27.02 -9.65
C GLU A 127 -13.20 -26.12 -10.18
N ARG A 128 -11.98 -26.46 -9.79
CA ARG A 128 -10.75 -25.93 -10.35
C ARG A 128 -9.79 -27.11 -10.38
N ASP A 129 -9.45 -27.57 -11.59
CA ASP A 129 -8.44 -28.61 -11.78
C ASP A 129 -7.24 -28.32 -10.86
N PRO A 130 -6.84 -29.27 -10.00
CA PRO A 130 -5.69 -29.07 -9.14
C PRO A 130 -4.47 -28.91 -10.06
N ARG A 131 -3.83 -27.73 -9.97
CA ARG A 131 -2.66 -27.44 -10.80
C ARG A 131 -1.49 -28.27 -10.26
N PRO A 132 -0.71 -28.94 -11.12
CA PRO A 132 0.48 -29.65 -10.65
C PRO A 132 1.45 -28.63 -10.05
N VAL A 133 1.88 -28.87 -8.81
CA VAL A 133 2.82 -28.02 -8.10
C VAL A 133 4.12 -28.80 -7.89
N THR A 134 5.22 -28.32 -8.46
CA THR A 134 6.55 -28.87 -8.19
C THR A 134 7.01 -28.45 -6.80
N VAL A 135 7.30 -29.41 -5.91
CA VAL A 135 7.81 -29.15 -4.55
C VAL A 135 9.27 -29.61 -4.48
N ASN A 136 10.17 -28.70 -4.10
CA ASN A 136 11.58 -29.03 -3.92
C ASN A 136 11.86 -29.47 -2.47
N ALA A 137 13.00 -30.13 -2.23
CA ALA A 137 13.40 -30.57 -0.89
C ALA A 137 13.50 -29.38 0.07
N GLY A 138 12.88 -29.49 1.25
CA GLY A 138 12.80 -28.41 2.24
C GLY A 138 11.85 -27.25 1.90
N GLU A 139 11.08 -27.32 0.81
CA GLU A 139 10.11 -26.28 0.44
C GLU A 139 8.72 -26.62 1.01
N SER A 140 8.15 -25.69 1.80
CA SER A 140 6.76 -25.76 2.22
C SER A 140 5.90 -24.92 1.29
N LYS A 141 4.90 -25.53 0.64
CA LYS A 141 3.96 -24.81 -0.21
C LYS A 141 2.57 -24.79 0.41
N ILE A 142 2.01 -23.58 0.47
CA ILE A 142 0.66 -23.34 0.93
C ILE A 142 -0.30 -23.53 -0.24
N GLN A 143 -1.14 -24.56 -0.17
CA GLN A 143 -2.21 -24.80 -1.14
C GLN A 143 -3.54 -24.51 -0.46
N ILE A 144 -4.29 -23.54 -0.99
CA ILE A 144 -5.60 -23.17 -0.47
C ILE A 144 -6.66 -23.87 -1.32
N PHE A 145 -7.49 -24.67 -0.67
CA PHE A 145 -8.69 -25.22 -1.27
C PHE A 145 -9.88 -24.34 -0.86
N GLU A 146 -10.65 -23.89 -1.84
CA GLU A 146 -11.86 -23.10 -1.58
C GLU A 146 -13.06 -24.04 -1.60
N LEU A 147 -13.65 -24.29 -0.44
CA LEU A 147 -14.85 -25.10 -0.26
C LEU A 147 -16.08 -24.19 -0.15
N GLY A 148 -17.22 -24.68 -0.66
CA GLY A 148 -18.50 -23.98 -0.55
C GLY A 148 -19.00 -23.39 -1.87
N ALA A 149 -20.32 -23.24 -1.97
CA ALA A 149 -20.97 -22.60 -3.12
C ALA A 149 -20.60 -21.11 -3.12
N ARG A 150 -19.60 -20.73 -3.92
CA ARG A 150 -19.23 -19.34 -4.11
C ARG A 150 -20.43 -18.63 -4.75
N THR A 151 -21.28 -18.02 -3.92
CA THR A 151 -22.19 -16.98 -4.40
C THR A 151 -21.30 -15.82 -4.79
N ARG A 152 -20.78 -15.86 -6.02
CA ARG A 152 -20.16 -14.70 -6.63
C ARG A 152 -21.25 -13.65 -6.57
N ASN A 153 -21.15 -12.70 -5.64
CA ASN A 153 -21.90 -11.46 -5.71
C ASN A 153 -21.54 -10.86 -7.06
N GLN A 154 -22.33 -11.21 -8.07
CA GLN A 154 -22.21 -10.68 -9.41
C GLN A 154 -22.72 -9.26 -9.27
N VAL A 155 -21.80 -8.37 -8.90
CA VAL A 155 -22.03 -6.93 -9.01
C VAL A 155 -22.50 -6.73 -10.44
N THR A 156 -23.75 -6.30 -10.59
CA THR A 156 -24.37 -6.19 -11.90
C THR A 156 -23.49 -5.28 -12.76
N THR A 157 -23.44 -5.49 -14.08
CA THR A 157 -22.69 -4.60 -14.97
C THR A 157 -23.08 -3.14 -14.75
N PHE A 158 -24.37 -2.89 -14.49
CA PHE A 158 -24.88 -1.58 -14.13
C PHE A 158 -24.30 -1.03 -12.81
N ASP A 159 -24.30 -1.83 -11.74
CA ASP A 159 -23.70 -1.44 -10.45
C ASP A 159 -22.21 -1.13 -10.60
N ARG A 160 -21.50 -1.92 -11.42
CA ARG A 160 -20.07 -1.68 -11.72
C ARG A 160 -19.87 -0.39 -12.51
N ILE A 161 -20.71 -0.11 -13.50
CA ILE A 161 -20.66 1.16 -14.26
C ILE A 161 -20.89 2.35 -13.34
N LEU A 162 -21.90 2.28 -12.45
CA LEU A 162 -22.18 3.34 -11.49
C LEU A 162 -21.02 3.53 -10.50
N GLN A 163 -20.47 2.44 -9.97
CA GLN A 163 -19.34 2.48 -9.05
C GLN A 163 -18.09 3.08 -9.71
N LEU A 164 -17.76 2.66 -10.93
CA LEU A 164 -16.62 3.19 -11.68
C LEU A 164 -16.83 4.65 -12.08
N SER A 165 -18.06 5.03 -12.43
CA SER A 165 -18.40 6.43 -12.72
C SER A 165 -18.19 7.29 -11.49
N PHE A 166 -18.68 6.85 -10.32
CA PHE A 166 -18.48 7.56 -9.06
C PHE A 166 -17.00 7.65 -8.66
N ALA A 167 -16.25 6.56 -8.84
CA ALA A 167 -14.80 6.55 -8.60
C ALA A 167 -14.07 7.53 -9.55
N GLY A 168 -14.45 7.55 -10.83
CA GLY A 168 -13.91 8.46 -11.82
C GLY A 168 -14.22 9.93 -11.50
N VAL A 169 -15.47 10.25 -11.12
CA VAL A 169 -15.87 11.59 -10.70
C VAL A 169 -15.11 12.00 -9.44
N ARG A 170 -14.99 11.12 -8.44
CA ARG A 170 -14.22 11.39 -7.21
C ARG A 170 -12.75 11.71 -7.52
N PHE A 171 -12.11 10.91 -8.37
CA PHE A 171 -10.74 11.16 -8.81
C PHE A 171 -10.61 12.47 -9.60
N GLY A 172 -11.56 12.74 -10.50
CA GLY A 172 -11.64 13.98 -11.27
C GLY A 172 -11.80 15.21 -10.38
N LEU A 173 -12.61 15.15 -9.32
CA LEU A 173 -12.79 16.25 -8.36
C LEU A 173 -11.49 16.59 -7.61
N ILE A 174 -10.67 15.58 -7.27
CA ILE A 174 -9.36 15.78 -6.63
C ILE A 174 -8.40 16.52 -7.58
N ILE A 175 -8.39 16.14 -8.86
CA ILE A 175 -7.58 16.83 -9.87
C ILE A 175 -8.14 18.23 -10.14
N ALA A 176 -9.47 18.39 -10.19
CA ALA A 176 -10.13 19.66 -10.45
C ALA A 176 -9.82 20.70 -9.38
N ILE A 177 -9.97 20.37 -8.08
CA ILE A 177 -9.66 21.31 -7.00
C ILE A 177 -8.17 21.72 -7.01
N THR A 178 -7.29 20.76 -7.32
CA THR A 178 -5.85 21.02 -7.46
C THR A 178 -5.55 21.96 -8.63
N SER A 179 -6.25 21.77 -9.76
CA SER A 179 -6.10 22.56 -10.98
C SER A 179 -6.66 23.97 -10.85
N VAL A 180 -7.77 24.15 -10.12
CA VAL A 180 -8.33 25.47 -9.80
C VAL A 180 -7.32 26.31 -9.03
N GLY A 181 -6.58 25.71 -8.09
CA GLY A 181 -5.50 26.39 -7.38
C GLY A 181 -4.38 26.85 -8.32
N LEU A 182 -3.93 26.00 -9.24
CA LEU A 182 -2.93 26.35 -10.24
C LEU A 182 -3.42 27.46 -11.18
N SER A 183 -4.69 27.39 -11.61
CA SER A 183 -5.32 28.40 -12.46
C SER A 183 -5.39 29.77 -11.79
N LEU A 184 -5.73 29.84 -10.50
CA LEU A 184 -5.75 31.10 -9.74
C LEU A 184 -4.36 31.72 -9.61
N ILE A 185 -3.33 30.91 -9.36
CA ILE A 185 -1.94 31.40 -9.31
C ILE A 185 -1.54 31.95 -10.68
N PHE A 186 -1.77 31.17 -11.74
CA PHE A 186 -1.45 31.61 -13.09
C PHE A 186 -2.24 32.87 -13.48
N GLY A 187 -3.52 32.97 -13.13
CA GLY A 187 -4.36 34.12 -13.41
C GLY A 187 -3.93 35.40 -12.70
N THR A 188 -3.27 35.29 -11.54
CA THR A 188 -2.79 36.45 -10.77
C THR A 188 -1.33 36.81 -11.06
N THR A 189 -0.48 35.85 -11.41
CA THR A 189 0.97 36.09 -11.62
C THR A 189 1.44 35.93 -13.07
N GLY A 190 0.64 35.35 -13.96
CA GLY A 190 1.02 35.00 -15.34
C GLY A 190 2.11 33.93 -15.42
N LEU A 191 2.34 33.17 -14.35
CA LEU A 191 3.52 32.32 -14.15
C LEU A 191 3.10 30.87 -13.98
N THR A 192 3.49 30.00 -14.91
CA THR A 192 3.18 28.57 -14.82
C THR A 192 4.11 27.90 -13.80
N ASN A 193 3.60 27.72 -12.58
CA ASN A 193 4.33 27.11 -11.47
C ASN A 193 4.19 25.57 -11.50
N PHE A 194 5.16 24.88 -12.10
CA PHE A 194 5.27 23.41 -12.07
C PHE A 194 5.50 22.82 -10.68
N ALA A 195 6.02 23.60 -9.72
CA ALA A 195 6.25 23.12 -8.35
C ALA A 195 4.95 23.05 -7.52
N HIS A 196 3.82 23.53 -8.06
CA HIS A 196 2.51 23.44 -7.42
C HIS A 196 2.11 21.99 -7.10
N ALA A 197 2.41 21.04 -7.99
CA ALA A 197 2.11 19.63 -7.75
C ALA A 197 2.84 19.08 -6.50
N GLU A 198 4.07 19.53 -6.26
CA GLU A 198 4.83 19.12 -5.08
C GLU A 198 4.28 19.72 -3.78
N MET A 199 3.61 20.88 -3.84
CA MET A 199 2.90 21.43 -2.68
C MET A 199 1.69 20.60 -2.29
N VAL A 200 1.02 20.00 -3.27
CA VAL A 200 -0.09 19.06 -3.03
C VAL A 200 0.45 17.78 -2.39
N THR A 201 1.56 17.24 -2.93
CA THR A 201 2.26 16.09 -2.35
C THR A 201 2.67 16.36 -0.90
N PHE A 202 3.23 17.54 -0.63
CA PHE A 202 3.61 17.95 0.72
C PHE A 202 2.42 17.94 1.67
N GLY A 203 1.26 18.47 1.26
CA GLY A 203 0.04 18.41 2.07
C GLY A 203 -0.39 16.97 2.38
N GLY A 204 -0.32 16.06 1.40
CA GLY A 204 -0.59 14.63 1.61
C GLY A 204 0.37 13.98 2.60
N ILE A 205 1.67 14.27 2.48
CA ILE A 205 2.69 13.77 3.40
C ILE A 205 2.45 14.26 4.82
N VAL A 206 2.16 15.55 5.02
CA VAL A 206 1.88 16.11 6.35
C VAL A 206 0.61 15.50 6.94
N ALA A 207 -0.47 15.35 6.15
CA ALA A 207 -1.70 14.72 6.61
C ALA A 207 -1.46 13.27 7.05
N TRP A 208 -0.72 12.50 6.25
CA TRP A 208 -0.34 11.13 6.59
C TRP A 208 0.53 11.09 7.85
N TYR A 209 1.55 11.93 7.93
CA TYR A 209 2.48 11.98 9.04
C TYR A 209 1.76 12.29 10.36
N VAL A 210 0.90 13.31 10.39
CA VAL A 210 0.14 13.68 11.60
C VAL A 210 -0.86 12.59 11.99
N ASN A 211 -1.49 11.93 11.02
CA ASN A 211 -2.42 10.84 11.30
C ASN A 211 -1.73 9.60 11.87
N VAL A 212 -0.56 9.22 11.32
CA VAL A 212 0.14 7.99 11.71
C VAL A 212 1.05 8.21 12.91
N SER A 213 1.89 9.25 12.90
CA SER A 213 2.88 9.49 13.96
C SER A 213 2.24 10.05 15.23
N TRP A 214 1.24 10.93 15.11
CA TRP A 214 0.56 11.52 16.28
C TRP A 214 -0.77 10.84 16.61
N GLY A 215 -1.19 9.82 15.84
CA GLY A 215 -2.43 9.08 16.06
C GLY A 215 -3.71 9.92 15.94
N MET A 216 -3.63 11.11 15.32
CA MET A 216 -4.76 12.04 15.26
C MET A 216 -5.80 11.60 14.22
N ASN A 217 -7.07 11.94 14.47
CA ASN A 217 -8.15 11.71 13.50
C ASN A 217 -7.82 12.36 12.14
N PHE A 218 -8.10 11.65 11.05
CA PHE A 218 -7.91 12.09 9.67
C PHE A 218 -8.43 13.50 9.38
N ILE A 219 -9.60 13.89 9.92
CA ILE A 219 -10.16 15.24 9.71
C ILE A 219 -9.23 16.30 10.28
N LEU A 220 -8.75 16.09 11.51
CA LEU A 220 -7.87 17.03 12.20
C LEU A 220 -6.48 17.07 11.57
N ALA A 221 -5.97 15.91 11.15
CA ALA A 221 -4.72 15.80 10.40
C ALA A 221 -4.79 16.56 9.06
N THR A 222 -5.93 16.50 8.37
CA THR A 222 -6.16 17.24 7.13
C THR A 222 -6.18 18.76 7.36
N LEU A 223 -6.82 19.24 8.43
CA LEU A 223 -6.81 20.66 8.79
C LEU A 223 -5.38 21.16 9.09
N ILE A 224 -4.61 20.38 9.84
CA ILE A 224 -3.20 20.69 10.12
C ILE A 224 -2.39 20.71 8.82
N ALA A 225 -2.62 19.77 7.91
CA ALA A 225 -1.96 19.72 6.62
C ALA A 225 -2.29 20.93 5.73
N VAL A 226 -3.53 21.43 5.75
CA VAL A 226 -3.91 22.66 5.04
C VAL A 226 -3.14 23.87 5.59
N VAL A 227 -3.06 24.01 6.92
CA VAL A 227 -2.31 25.10 7.56
C VAL A 227 -0.81 24.98 7.26
N ALA A 228 -0.24 23.80 7.39
CA ALA A 228 1.17 23.53 7.08
C ALA A 228 1.49 23.81 5.59
N GLY A 229 0.61 23.40 4.69
CA GLY A 229 0.72 23.66 3.26
C GLY A 229 0.66 25.16 2.93
N ALA A 230 -0.23 25.91 3.58
CA ALA A 230 -0.30 27.36 3.43
C ALA A 230 0.97 28.06 3.93
N ILE A 231 1.51 27.62 5.08
CA ILE A 231 2.79 28.13 5.60
C ILE A 231 3.93 27.82 4.62
N ALA A 232 4.04 26.58 4.15
CA ALA A 232 5.07 26.16 3.21
C ALA A 232 4.99 26.92 1.88
N ALA A 233 3.78 27.10 1.32
CA ALA A 233 3.55 27.91 0.12
C ALA A 233 3.95 29.37 0.35
N GLY A 234 3.58 29.96 1.50
CA GLY A 234 3.96 31.32 1.88
C GLY A 234 5.47 31.50 2.03
N LEU A 235 6.16 30.50 2.59
CA LEU A 235 7.63 30.49 2.70
C LEU A 235 8.30 30.47 1.31
N LEU A 236 7.77 29.69 0.36
CA LEU A 236 8.26 29.66 -1.02
C LEU A 236 7.99 30.98 -1.75
N GLU A 237 6.81 31.56 -1.56
CA GLU A 237 6.48 32.88 -2.11
C GLU A 237 7.45 33.95 -1.61
N ILE A 238 7.68 34.01 -0.30
CA ILE A 238 8.57 35.00 0.31
C ILE A 238 10.04 34.76 -0.05
N GLY A 239 10.48 33.49 0.01
CA GLY A 239 11.88 33.10 -0.12
C GLY A 239 12.38 33.09 -1.56
N ILE A 240 11.56 32.60 -2.48
CA ILE A 240 11.94 32.34 -3.88
C ILE A 240 11.23 33.35 -4.79
N TRP A 241 9.90 33.26 -4.90
CA TRP A 241 9.15 33.93 -5.96
C TRP A 241 9.17 35.46 -5.85
N ARG A 242 8.84 36.01 -4.68
CA ARG A 242 8.89 37.45 -4.41
C ARG A 242 10.28 38.02 -4.64
N ARG A 243 11.32 37.26 -4.29
CA ARG A 243 12.71 37.70 -4.50
C ARG A 243 13.09 37.72 -5.97
N LEU A 244 12.72 36.71 -6.74
CA LEU A 244 12.95 36.65 -8.18
C LEU A 244 12.20 37.77 -8.91
N ARG A 245 10.94 38.03 -8.51
CA ARG A 245 10.11 39.10 -9.04
C ARG A 245 10.72 40.48 -8.75
N ASN A 246 11.17 40.71 -7.52
CA ASN A 246 11.83 41.98 -7.14
C ASN A 246 13.18 42.20 -7.84
N ARG A 247 13.77 41.15 -8.43
CA ARG A 247 14.98 41.25 -9.25
C ARG A 247 14.68 41.47 -10.73
N GLY A 248 13.41 41.59 -11.12
CA GLY A 248 13.01 41.80 -12.51
C GLY A 248 13.25 40.60 -13.41
N MET A 249 13.27 39.38 -12.86
CA MET A 249 13.42 38.16 -13.65
C MET A 249 12.26 37.99 -14.63
N GLY A 250 12.56 37.60 -15.86
CA GLY A 250 11.51 37.28 -16.85
C GLY A 250 10.68 36.05 -16.48
N LEU A 251 9.43 36.00 -16.95
CA LEU A 251 8.50 34.91 -16.68
C LEU A 251 9.06 33.54 -17.08
N VAL A 252 9.70 33.44 -18.25
CA VAL A 252 10.33 32.20 -18.75
C VAL A 252 11.39 31.68 -17.78
N ALA A 253 12.25 32.57 -17.27
CA ALA A 253 13.29 32.17 -16.34
C ALA A 253 12.70 31.71 -14.98
N MET A 254 11.61 32.33 -14.53
CA MET A 254 10.90 31.89 -13.33
C MET A 254 10.20 30.53 -13.53
N MET A 255 9.68 30.23 -14.73
CA MET A 255 9.16 28.90 -15.07
C MET A 255 10.26 27.83 -15.00
N VAL A 256 11.46 28.12 -15.51
CA VAL A 256 12.61 27.19 -15.40
C VAL A 256 12.97 26.93 -13.94
N VAL A 257 13.00 27.96 -13.09
CA VAL A 257 13.20 27.79 -11.65
C VAL A 257 12.13 26.88 -11.04
N SER A 258 10.88 27.01 -11.48
CA SER A 258 9.79 26.16 -11.01
C SER A 258 9.97 24.69 -11.37
N ILE A 259 10.46 24.39 -12.57
CA ILE A 259 10.74 23.02 -13.01
C ILE A 259 11.84 22.42 -12.13
N GLY A 260 12.93 23.17 -11.93
CA GLY A 260 14.02 22.74 -11.05
C GLY A 260 13.56 22.50 -9.61
N LEU A 261 12.69 23.38 -9.10
CA LEU A 261 12.12 23.24 -7.76
C LEU A 261 11.18 22.03 -7.64
N SER A 262 10.39 21.71 -8.67
CA SER A 262 9.55 20.50 -8.69
C SER A 262 10.41 19.24 -8.59
N ILE A 263 11.44 19.14 -9.42
CA ILE A 263 12.33 17.97 -9.43
C ILE A 263 13.06 17.85 -8.09
N PHE A 264 13.54 18.98 -7.54
CA PHE A 264 14.18 19.02 -6.24
C PHE A 264 13.26 18.49 -5.14
N PHE A 265 12.03 19.00 -5.02
CA PHE A 265 11.10 18.55 -3.98
C PHE A 265 10.68 17.10 -4.15
N ARG A 266 10.43 16.66 -5.38
CA ARG A 266 10.11 15.28 -5.68
C ARG A 266 11.18 14.32 -5.17
N TYR A 267 12.44 14.59 -5.47
CA TYR A 267 13.53 13.75 -4.97
C TYR A 267 13.76 13.92 -3.47
N LEU A 268 13.54 15.11 -2.91
CA LEU A 268 13.60 15.33 -1.47
C LEU A 268 12.57 14.45 -0.74
N PHE A 269 11.33 14.41 -1.22
CA PHE A 269 10.28 13.58 -0.64
C PHE A 269 10.56 12.09 -0.82
N LEU A 270 11.02 11.67 -2.00
CA LEU A 270 11.40 10.29 -2.24
C LEU A 270 12.56 9.84 -1.35
N PHE A 271 13.53 10.72 -1.08
CA PHE A 271 14.66 10.44 -0.21
C PHE A 271 14.22 10.18 1.24
N PHE A 272 13.28 10.97 1.77
CA PHE A 272 12.83 10.82 3.16
C PHE A 272 11.71 9.79 3.36
N PHE A 273 10.72 9.76 2.47
CA PHE A 273 9.49 8.96 2.65
C PHE A 273 9.46 7.68 1.79
N GLY A 274 10.31 7.60 0.76
CA GLY A 274 10.31 6.51 -0.22
C GLY A 274 9.17 6.61 -1.25
N GLY A 275 9.18 5.72 -2.24
CA GLY A 275 8.17 5.68 -3.31
C GLY A 275 7.01 4.70 -3.08
N ARG A 276 6.94 4.04 -1.93
CA ARG A 276 5.89 3.05 -1.63
C ARG A 276 4.61 3.73 -1.17
N SER A 277 3.46 3.24 -1.64
CA SER A 277 2.15 3.66 -1.14
C SER A 277 2.04 3.32 0.35
N ARG A 278 1.58 4.27 1.17
CA ARG A 278 1.38 4.08 2.62
C ARG A 278 -0.08 4.38 2.97
N PRO A 279 -0.82 3.42 3.56
CA PRO A 279 -2.18 3.67 4.00
C PRO A 279 -2.21 4.55 5.24
N TYR A 280 -3.28 5.32 5.38
CA TYR A 280 -3.63 6.02 6.63
C TYR A 280 -4.08 5.00 7.68
N SER A 281 -3.83 5.27 8.97
CA SER A 281 -4.18 4.35 10.07
C SER A 281 -5.67 3.99 10.10
N ALA A 282 -6.53 4.95 9.77
CA ALA A 282 -7.98 4.76 9.73
C ALA A 282 -8.48 3.82 8.61
N PHE A 283 -7.64 3.50 7.61
CA PHE A 283 -8.03 2.72 6.43
C PHE A 283 -7.12 1.50 6.19
N GLN A 284 -6.36 1.04 7.20
CA GLN A 284 -5.48 -0.13 7.07
C GLN A 284 -6.23 -1.47 6.97
N ASN A 285 -7.50 -1.51 7.39
CA ASN A 285 -8.31 -2.74 7.50
C ASN A 285 -9.50 -2.78 6.51
N GLN A 286 -9.46 -2.03 5.40
CA GLN A 286 -10.51 -1.98 4.38
C GLN A 286 -10.01 -2.37 2.99
#